data_AF-A0A4P7CIE1-F1
#
_entry.id   AF-A0A4P7CIE1-F1
#
_cell.length_a   1.000
_cell.length_b   1.000
_cell.length_c   1.000
_cell.angle_alpha   90.00
_cell.angle_beta   90.00
_cell.angle_gamma   90.00
#
_symmetry.space_group_name_H-M   'P 1'
#
loop_
_entity.id
_entity.type
_entity.pdbx_description
1 polymer ?
#
loop_
_entity_poly.entity_id
_entity_poly.type
_entity_poly.pdbx_seq_one_letter_code
_entity_poly.pdbx_strand_id
1 'polypeptide(L)'
;MNNPYQLTGYTYNGKGTLLGTFDKHGQAVAEMRSRKVDPQNVYVDFRIAKVYQYQINCFNDKGELAKCGIYQTKAQADLAYQTLKAQYKTVEMAHIGGLGDE
;
A
#
# COMPACT_ATOMS: atom_id res chain seq x y z
N MET A 1 -6.28 16.03 4.87
CA MET A 1 -6.08 14.56 4.84
C MET A 1 -4.63 14.32 4.50
N ASN A 2 -3.84 13.76 5.42
CA ASN A 2 -2.44 13.47 5.12
C ASN A 2 -2.38 12.10 4.46
N ASN A 3 -2.37 12.13 3.13
CA ASN A 3 -2.19 10.96 2.30
C ASN A 3 -0.75 10.45 2.49
N PRO A 4 -0.54 9.22 2.98
CA PRO A 4 0.79 8.73 3.29
C PRO A 4 1.58 8.40 2.03
N TYR A 5 2.90 8.41 2.16
CA TYR A 5 3.85 7.90 1.20
C TYR A 5 4.17 6.44 1.53
N GLN A 6 4.08 5.55 0.55
CA GLN A 6 4.47 4.15 0.68
C GLN A 6 5.84 3.93 0.06
N LEU A 7 6.73 3.28 0.81
CA LEU A 7 7.98 2.76 0.28
C LEU A 7 7.80 1.28 -0.05
N THR A 8 7.97 0.92 -1.32
CA THR A 8 8.00 -0.48 -1.78
C THR A 8 9.40 -0.82 -2.23
N GLY A 9 9.95 -1.93 -1.74
CA GLY A 9 11.22 -2.48 -2.21
C GLY A 9 10.99 -3.64 -3.16
N TYR A 10 11.81 -3.74 -4.21
CA TYR A 10 11.74 -4.81 -5.20
C TYR A 10 13.01 -5.63 -5.16
N THR A 11 12.88 -6.95 -5.08
CA THR A 11 14.00 -7.89 -5.20
C THR A 11 14.38 -8.12 -6.67
N TYR A 12 15.54 -8.74 -6.94
CA TYR A 12 16.03 -9.01 -8.31
C TYR A 12 15.02 -9.72 -9.23
N ASN A 13 14.15 -10.56 -8.67
CA ASN A 13 13.09 -11.25 -9.41
C ASN A 13 11.81 -10.41 -9.61
N GLY A 14 11.85 -9.10 -9.33
CA GLY A 14 10.75 -8.17 -9.50
C GLY A 14 9.65 -8.24 -8.42
N LYS A 15 9.81 -9.07 -7.38
CA LYS A 15 8.83 -9.15 -6.29
C LYS A 15 8.88 -7.89 -5.42
N GLY A 16 7.76 -7.16 -5.37
CA GLY A 16 7.59 -5.99 -4.53
C GLY A 16 7.12 -6.33 -3.10
N THR A 17 7.71 -5.67 -2.11
CA THR A 17 7.31 -5.74 -0.70
C THR A 17 7.08 -4.32 -0.18
N LEU A 18 5.94 -4.08 0.48
CA LEU A 18 5.70 -2.84 1.21
C LEU A 18 6.61 -2.78 2.44
N LEU A 19 7.50 -1.80 2.47
CA LEU A 19 8.51 -1.61 3.53
C LEU A 19 8.04 -0.65 4.63
N GLY A 20 7.12 0.25 4.29
CA GLY A 20 6.53 1.17 5.26
C GLY A 20 5.58 2.19 4.63
N THR A 21 4.82 2.85 5.49
CA THR A 21 3.94 3.98 5.18
C THR A 21 4.36 5.17 6.03
N PHE A 22 4.52 6.35 5.43
CA PHE A 22 5.10 7.53 6.04
C PHE A 22 4.23 8.77 5.81
N ASP A 23 4.13 9.65 6.79
CA ASP A 23 3.32 10.87 6.64
C ASP A 23 3.95 11.89 5.70
N LYS A 24 5.28 11.88 5.58
CA LYS A 24 6.05 12.84 4.77
C LYS A 24 6.95 12.11 3.77
N HIS A 25 7.06 12.67 2.56
CA HIS A 25 7.94 12.14 1.52
C HIS A 25 9.39 11.96 2.02
N GLY A 26 9.92 12.96 2.72
CA GLY A 26 11.28 12.92 3.26
C GLY A 26 11.54 11.77 4.25
N GLN A 27 10.52 11.29 4.98
CA GLN A 27 10.65 10.13 5.87
C GLN A 27 10.79 8.84 5.06
N ALA A 28 9.99 8.67 3.99
CA ALA A 28 10.12 7.54 3.07
C ALA A 28 11.49 7.54 2.36
N VAL A 29 11.99 8.71 1.96
CA VAL A 29 13.33 8.87 1.36
C VAL A 29 14.42 8.50 2.35
N ALA A 30 14.30 8.89 3.63
CA ALA A 30 15.28 8.55 4.65
C ALA A 30 15.34 7.03 4.88
N GLU A 31 14.19 6.35 4.98
CA GLU A 31 14.13 4.88 5.07
C GLU A 31 14.69 4.19 3.82
N MET A 32 14.40 4.71 2.63
CA MET A 32 14.99 4.16 1.40
C MET A 32 16.52 4.25 1.45
N ARG A 33 17.06 5.40 1.89
CA ARG A 33 18.52 5.60 1.98
C ARG A 33 19.16 4.70 3.04
N SER A 34 18.54 4.53 4.20
CA SER A 34 19.05 3.63 5.24
C SER A 34 19.16 2.19 4.72
N ARG A 35 18.16 1.73 3.96
CA ARG A 35 18.18 0.39 3.35
C ARG A 35 19.20 0.25 2.23
N LYS A 36 19.42 1.28 1.40
CA LYS A 36 20.42 1.22 0.33
C LYS A 36 21.85 1.06 0.85
N VAL A 37 22.14 1.49 2.07
CA VAL A 37 23.47 1.36 2.68
C VAL A 37 23.58 0.15 3.62
N ASP A 38 22.48 -0.52 3.91
CA ASP A 38 22.48 -1.74 4.72
C ASP A 38 23.09 -2.90 3.90
N PRO A 39 24.21 -3.49 4.33
CA PRO A 39 24.85 -4.60 3.62
C PRO A 39 23.98 -5.87 3.57
N GLN A 40 22.94 -5.98 4.40
CA GLN A 40 21.99 -7.09 4.39
C GLN A 40 20.75 -6.82 3.53
N ASN A 41 20.66 -5.64 2.92
CA ASN A 41 19.51 -5.29 2.09
C ASN A 41 19.42 -6.18 0.84
N VAL A 42 18.25 -6.77 0.66
CA VAL A 42 17.93 -7.68 -0.45
C VAL A 42 17.20 -7.00 -1.61
N TYR A 43 16.76 -5.75 -1.43
CA TYR A 43 16.01 -5.00 -2.42
C TYR A 43 16.94 -4.22 -3.34
N VAL A 44 16.74 -4.36 -4.64
CA VAL A 44 17.57 -3.75 -5.69
C VAL A 44 16.99 -2.46 -6.24
N ASP A 45 15.68 -2.30 -6.11
CA ASP A 45 14.96 -1.11 -6.52
C ASP A 45 13.94 -0.71 -5.46
N PHE A 46 13.60 0.58 -5.43
CA PHE A 46 12.70 1.17 -4.46
C PHE A 46 11.77 2.15 -5.15
N ARG A 47 10.48 2.06 -4.82
CA ARG A 47 9.47 3.01 -5.26
C ARG A 47 8.84 3.69 -4.06
N ILE A 48 8.79 5.01 -4.12
CA ILE A 48 7.98 5.81 -3.20
C ILE A 48 6.74 6.29 -3.96
N ALA A 49 5.56 6.09 -3.38
CA ALA A 49 4.29 6.50 -3.99
C ALA A 49 3.41 7.21 -2.97
N LYS A 50 2.84 8.35 -3.36
CA LYS A 50 1.80 9.03 -2.58
C LYS A 50 0.47 8.29 -2.77
N VAL A 51 -0.15 7.88 -1.69
CA VAL A 51 -1.43 7.16 -1.73
C VAL A 51 -2.56 8.18 -1.87
N TYR A 52 -3.26 8.20 -3.00
CA TYR A 52 -4.37 9.12 -3.20
C TYR A 52 -5.69 8.52 -2.73
N GLN A 53 -5.86 7.22 -2.96
CA GLN A 53 -7.11 6.52 -2.67
C GLN A 53 -6.81 5.10 -2.19
N TYR A 54 -7.79 4.53 -1.51
CA TYR A 54 -7.78 3.16 -1.01
C TYR A 54 -8.89 2.40 -1.69
N GLN A 55 -8.59 1.23 -2.21
CA GLN A 55 -9.57 0.34 -2.83
C GLN A 55 -9.76 -0.88 -1.92
N ILE A 56 -11.00 -1.22 -1.61
CA ILE A 56 -11.36 -2.46 -0.93
C ILE A 56 -12.05 -3.38 -1.92
N ASN A 57 -11.47 -4.55 -2.12
CA ASN A 57 -12.04 -5.62 -2.93
C ASN A 57 -12.56 -6.71 -2.00
N CYS A 58 -13.83 -7.07 -2.15
CA CYS A 58 -14.45 -8.18 -1.42
C CYS A 58 -14.76 -9.28 -2.42
N PHE A 59 -14.40 -10.52 -2.08
CA PHE A 59 -14.60 -11.67 -2.93
C PHE A 59 -15.65 -12.61 -2.33
N ASN A 60 -16.42 -13.26 -3.19
CA ASN A 60 -17.36 -14.31 -2.78
C ASN A 60 -16.63 -15.64 -2.50
N ASP A 61 -17.38 -16.67 -2.09
CA ASP A 61 -16.80 -17.98 -1.77
C ASP A 61 -16.17 -18.71 -2.96
N LYS A 62 -16.46 -18.27 -4.20
CA LYS A 62 -15.83 -18.77 -5.42
C LYS A 62 -14.56 -18.00 -5.79
N GLY A 63 -14.18 -16.98 -5.02
CA GLY A 63 -13.04 -16.12 -5.30
C GLY A 63 -13.31 -15.03 -6.36
N GLU A 64 -14.58 -14.81 -6.73
CA GLU A 64 -14.96 -13.78 -7.70
C GLU A 64 -15.18 -12.44 -6.99
N LEU A 65 -14.84 -11.33 -7.64
CA LEU A 65 -15.05 -9.98 -7.10
C LEU A 65 -16.55 -9.72 -6.93
N ALA A 66 -16.99 -9.61 -5.68
CA ALA A 66 -18.39 -9.39 -5.31
C ALA A 66 -18.69 -7.92 -5.03
N LYS A 67 -17.71 -7.17 -4.51
CA LYS A 67 -17.84 -5.74 -4.21
C LYS A 67 -16.50 -5.03 -4.31
N CYS A 68 -16.52 -3.81 -4.84
CA CYS A 68 -15.38 -2.90 -4.87
C CYS A 68 -15.80 -1.54 -4.30
N GLY A 69 -14.98 -0.97 -3.41
CA GLY A 69 -15.20 0.36 -2.84
C GLY A 69 -13.93 1.20 -2.90
N ILE A 70 -14.05 2.47 -3.29
CA ILE A 70 -12.95 3.45 -3.32
C ILE A 70 -13.14 4.47 -2.20
N TYR A 71 -12.09 4.71 -1.42
CA TYR A 71 -12.10 5.58 -0.25
C TYR A 71 -10.96 6.59 -0.34
N GLN A 72 -11.25 7.85 -0.01
CA GLN A 72 -10.26 8.94 -0.11
C GLN A 72 -9.29 8.97 1.07
N THR A 73 -9.62 8.30 2.18
CA THR A 73 -8.77 8.29 3.38
C THR A 73 -8.57 6.90 3.94
N LYS A 74 -7.43 6.73 4.61
CA LYS A 74 -7.13 5.49 5.35
C LYS A 74 -8.17 5.21 6.42
N ALA A 75 -8.62 6.22 7.17
CA ALA A 75 -9.60 6.03 8.23
C ALA A 75 -10.95 5.50 7.69
N GLN A 76 -11.44 6.04 6.57
CA GLN A 76 -12.65 5.53 5.92
C GLN A 76 -12.44 4.11 5.38
N ALA A 77 -11.28 3.84 4.77
CA ALA A 77 -10.94 2.52 4.26
C ALA A 77 -10.84 1.49 5.40
N ASP A 78 -10.15 1.80 6.50
CA ASP A 78 -10.00 0.92 7.64
C ASP A 78 -11.37 0.58 8.26
N LEU A 79 -12.23 1.59 8.44
CA LEU A 79 -13.58 1.39 8.95
C LEU A 79 -14.38 0.45 8.03
N ALA A 80 -14.40 0.74 6.72
CA ALA A 80 -15.09 -0.09 5.75
C ALA A 80 -14.52 -1.52 5.71
N TYR A 81 -13.21 -1.67 5.78
CA TYR A 81 -12.52 -2.96 5.77
C TYR A 81 -12.95 -3.83 6.95
N GLN A 82 -13.01 -3.26 8.16
CA GLN A 82 -13.48 -3.98 9.35
C GLN A 82 -14.94 -4.41 9.23
N THR A 83 -15.81 -3.53 8.73
CA THR A 83 -17.23 -3.88 8.49
C THR A 83 -17.37 -4.98 7.44
N LEU A 84 -16.61 -4.92 6.35
CA LEU A 84 -16.69 -5.87 5.23
C LEU A 84 -16.08 -7.22 5.59
N LYS A 85 -15.06 -7.26 6.46
CA LYS A 85 -14.49 -8.51 6.98
C LYS A 85 -15.50 -9.38 7.74
N ALA A 86 -16.52 -8.76 8.34
CA ALA A 86 -17.59 -9.50 8.99
C ALA A 86 -18.58 -10.13 7.99
N GLN A 87 -18.60 -9.66 6.74
CA GLN A 87 -19.60 -10.04 5.72
C GLN A 87 -19.02 -10.92 4.62
N TYR A 88 -17.72 -10.80 4.33
CA TYR A 88 -17.06 -11.48 3.23
C TYR A 88 -15.88 -12.31 3.74
N LYS A 89 -15.73 -13.51 3.18
CA LYS A 89 -14.66 -14.46 3.52
C LYS A 89 -13.27 -13.92 3.17
N THR A 90 -13.16 -13.23 2.05
CA THR A 90 -11.91 -12.64 1.58
C THR A 90 -12.12 -11.16 1.28
N VAL A 91 -11.35 -10.32 1.97
CA VAL A 91 -11.34 -8.87 1.80
C VAL A 91 -9.90 -8.40 1.66
N GLU A 92 -9.62 -7.73 0.56
CA GLU A 92 -8.32 -7.16 0.24
C GLU A 92 -8.41 -5.64 0.26
N MET A 93 -7.36 -4.98 0.77
CA MET A 93 -7.19 -3.54 0.66
C MET A 93 -5.99 -3.25 -0.22
N ALA A 94 -6.24 -2.62 -1.36
CA ALA A 94 -5.24 -2.11 -2.27
C ALA A 94 -5.10 -0.60 -2.12
N HIS A 95 -3.93 -0.09 -2.50
CA HIS A 95 -3.66 1.35 -2.55
C HIS A 95 -3.63 1.80 -3.99
N ILE A 96 -4.32 2.90 -4.28
CA ILE A 96 -4.23 3.58 -5.56
C ILE A 96 -3.32 4.78 -5.34
N GLY A 97 -2.08 4.63 -5.80
CA GLY A 97 -1.05 5.66 -5.76
C GLY A 97 -0.58 6.03 -7.16
N GLY A 98 -0.21 7.30 -7.35
CA GLY A 98 0.43 7.76 -8.58
C GLY A 98 1.93 7.45 -8.58
N LEU A 99 2.51 7.26 -9.77
CA LEU A 99 3.94 7.44 -10.02
C LEU A 99 4.14 8.94 -10.24
N GLY A 100 4.47 9.71 -9.20
CA GLY A 100 4.73 11.12 -9.41
C GLY A 100 4.80 11.91 -8.11
N ASP A 101 5.95 12.52 -7.89
CA ASP A 101 6.11 13.64 -6.98
C ASP A 101 5.28 14.82 -7.49
N GLU A 102 4.16 15.09 -6.82
CA GLU A 102 3.69 16.46 -6.55
C GLU A 102 3.58 16.68 -5.03
#